data_AF-A0A9E5TLX5-F1
#
_entry.id   AF-A0A9E5TLX5-F1
#
_cell.length_a   1.000
_cell.length_b   1.000
_cell.length_c   1.000
_cell.angle_alpha   90.00
_cell.angle_beta   90.00
_cell.angle_gamma   90.00
#
_symmetry.space_group_name_H-M   'P 1'
#
loop_
_entity.id
_entity.type
_entity.pdbx_description
1 polymer ?
#
loop_
_entity_poly.entity_id
_entity_poly.type
_entity_poly.pdbx_seq_one_letter_code
_entity_poly.pdbx_strand_id
1 'polypeptide(L)'
;TRTFHTPNPGPPTAIELSSFTAEAGADSVTLAWETAAEIDNEGFNLWRAEAADGPYTQINPSLIPAQGSPDTGASYEYIDTGVVKGVTYYYKL
;
A
#
# COMPACT_ATOMS: atom_id res chain seq x y z
N THR A 1 -24.71 37.48 3.30
CA THR A 1 -24.21 36.41 4.19
C THR A 1 -23.58 35.33 3.33
N ARG A 2 -22.26 35.11 3.41
CA ARG A 2 -21.57 34.07 2.62
C ARG A 2 -21.66 32.76 3.39
N THR A 3 -22.37 31.79 2.84
CA THR A 3 -22.38 30.40 3.34
C THR A 3 -21.05 29.75 2.98
N PHE A 4 -20.27 29.38 3.98
CA PHE A 4 -19.11 28.51 3.81
C PHE A 4 -19.64 27.07 3.74
N HIS A 5 -19.56 26.45 2.56
CA HIS A 5 -19.68 25.00 2.44
C HIS A 5 -18.35 24.42 2.90
N THR A 6 -18.31 23.84 4.09
CA THR A 6 -17.20 22.95 4.44
C THR A 6 -17.24 21.78 3.45
N PRO A 7 -16.22 21.55 2.62
CA PRO A 7 -16.17 20.30 1.86
C PRO A 7 -16.27 19.18 2.88
N ASN A 8 -17.32 18.36 2.78
CA ASN A 8 -17.38 17.13 3.54
C ASN A 8 -16.14 16.33 3.14
N PRO A 9 -15.20 16.01 4.06
CA PRO A 9 -14.20 15.02 3.72
C PRO A 9 -14.96 13.78 3.25
N GLY A 10 -14.58 13.24 2.09
CA GLY A 10 -15.17 12.00 1.61
C GLY A 10 -15.10 10.93 2.71
N PRO A 11 -15.92 9.87 2.66
CA PRO A 11 -15.71 8.74 3.54
C PRO A 11 -14.23 8.32 3.49
N PRO A 12 -13.64 7.88 4.61
CA PRO A 12 -12.26 7.40 4.61
C PRO A 12 -12.12 6.33 3.52
N THR A 13 -11.01 6.37 2.77
CA THR A 13 -10.72 5.34 1.78
C THR A 13 -10.64 4.01 2.51
N ALA A 14 -11.49 3.06 2.11
CA ALA A 14 -11.63 1.79 2.78
C ALA A 14 -11.24 0.68 1.81
N ILE A 15 -10.23 -0.10 2.19
CA ILE A 15 -9.93 -1.37 1.54
C ILE A 15 -10.33 -2.49 2.48
N GLU A 16 -10.84 -3.57 1.91
CA GLU A 16 -10.85 -4.87 2.58
C GLU A 16 -9.65 -5.64 2.07
N LEU A 17 -8.63 -5.82 2.92
CA LEU A 17 -7.39 -6.50 2.53
C LEU A 17 -7.54 -8.01 2.76
N SER A 18 -7.41 -8.78 1.69
CA SER A 18 -7.45 -10.25 1.73
C SER A 18 -6.10 -10.83 2.11
N SER A 19 -5.01 -10.28 1.57
CA SER A 19 -3.65 -10.74 1.84
C SER A 19 -2.62 -9.65 1.63
N PHE A 20 -1.50 -9.76 2.36
CA PHE A 20 -0.28 -8.99 2.10
C PHE A 20 0.93 -9.85 2.47
N THR A 21 1.81 -10.07 1.50
CA THR A 21 2.98 -10.93 1.64
C THR A 21 4.24 -10.22 1.14
N ALA A 22 5.38 -10.65 1.69
CA ALA A 22 6.70 -10.22 1.26
C ALA A 22 7.56 -11.48 1.09
N GLU A 23 7.98 -11.77 -0.14
CA GLU A 23 8.79 -12.93 -0.47
C GLU A 23 10.22 -12.49 -0.80
N ALA A 24 11.19 -13.01 -0.05
CA ALA A 24 12.60 -12.69 -0.25
C ALA A 24 13.17 -13.47 -1.45
N GLY A 25 13.72 -12.73 -2.42
CA GLY A 25 14.50 -13.24 -3.54
C GLY A 25 16.01 -13.15 -3.30
N ALA A 26 16.80 -13.27 -4.36
CA ALA A 26 18.26 -13.21 -4.29
C ALA A 26 18.78 -11.81 -3.89
N ASP A 27 18.29 -10.78 -4.59
CA ASP A 27 18.69 -9.36 -4.44
C ASP A 27 17.45 -8.43 -4.42
N SER A 28 16.27 -8.97 -4.13
CA SER A 28 15.01 -8.23 -4.10
C SER A 28 14.02 -8.84 -3.12
N VAL A 29 12.98 -8.10 -2.77
CA VAL A 29 11.80 -8.62 -2.09
C VAL A 29 10.57 -8.34 -2.96
N THR A 30 9.77 -9.35 -3.24
CA THR A 30 8.50 -9.20 -3.95
C THR A 30 7.39 -9.02 -2.94
N LEU A 31 6.73 -7.86 -2.98
CA LEU A 31 5.52 -7.59 -2.22
C LEU A 31 4.30 -7.92 -3.09
N ALA A 32 3.38 -8.70 -2.54
CA ALA A 32 2.10 -8.98 -3.18
C ALA A 32 0.96 -8.71 -2.21
N TRP A 33 -0.10 -8.06 -2.69
CA TRP A 33 -1.33 -7.88 -1.92
C TRP A 33 -2.55 -8.08 -2.78
N GLU A 34 -3.63 -8.48 -2.12
CA GLU A 34 -4.94 -8.65 -2.72
C GLU A 34 -5.97 -7.96 -1.85
N THR A 35 -6.86 -7.19 -2.48
CA THR A 35 -8.04 -6.63 -1.86
C THR A 35 -9.26 -7.49 -2.20
N ALA A 36 -10.26 -7.50 -1.32
CA ALA A 36 -11.60 -8.02 -1.60
C ALA A 36 -12.54 -6.91 -2.11
N ALA A 37 -12.31 -5.67 -1.66
CA ALA A 37 -13.07 -4.48 -2.04
C ALA A 37 -12.23 -3.21 -1.87
N GLU A 38 -12.52 -2.19 -2.70
CA GLU A 38 -11.86 -0.89 -2.69
C GLU A 38 -12.91 0.23 -2.86
N ILE A 39 -13.10 1.05 -1.81
CA ILE A 39 -14.09 2.14 -1.80
C ILE A 39 -13.37 3.47 -1.72
N ASP A 40 -13.59 4.31 -2.75
CA ASP A 40 -12.96 5.62 -2.91
C ASP A 40 -11.42 5.61 -2.78
N ASN A 41 -10.79 4.46 -3.02
CA ASN A 41 -9.34 4.31 -2.93
C ASN A 41 -8.66 4.85 -4.19
N GLU A 42 -7.73 5.80 -4.05
CA GLU A 42 -6.95 6.30 -5.20
C GLU A 42 -5.77 5.38 -5.55
N GLY A 43 -5.29 4.59 -4.57
CA GLY A 43 -4.17 3.68 -4.76
C GLY A 43 -3.37 3.41 -3.49
N PHE A 44 -2.20 2.83 -3.66
CA PHE A 44 -1.37 2.31 -2.57
C PHE A 44 0.01 2.96 -2.57
N ASN A 45 0.49 3.29 -1.37
CA ASN A 45 1.90 3.48 -1.12
C ASN A 45 2.45 2.23 -0.43
N LEU A 46 3.75 2.03 -0.56
CA LEU A 46 4.45 0.93 0.06
C LEU A 46 5.54 1.52 0.93
N TRP A 47 5.65 0.99 2.14
CA TRP A 47 6.56 1.48 3.15
C TRP A 47 7.45 0.35 3.63
N ARG A 48 8.71 0.68 3.95
CA ARG A 48 9.71 -0.26 4.43
C ARG A 48 10.44 0.26 5.65
N ALA A 49 10.78 -0.62 6.58
CA ALA A 49 11.64 -0.35 7.72
C ALA A 49 12.62 -1.51 7.97
N GLU A 50 13.73 -1.24 8.65
CA GLU A 50 14.69 -2.26 9.13
C GLU A 50 14.34 -2.78 10.54
N ALA A 51 13.38 -2.14 11.22
CA ALA A 51 12.83 -2.56 12.51
C ALA A 51 11.31 -2.58 12.47
N ALA A 52 10.69 -3.47 13.25
CA ALA A 52 9.23 -3.67 13.24
C ALA A 52 8.45 -2.39 13.61
N ASP A 53 8.99 -1.60 14.52
CA ASP A 53 8.45 -0.32 15.00
C ASP A 53 8.84 0.88 14.12
N GLY A 54 9.76 0.70 13.16
CA GLY A 54 10.17 1.72 12.22
C GLY A 54 11.56 2.31 12.51
N PRO A 55 11.90 3.48 11.93
CA PRO A 55 11.05 4.32 11.08
C PRO A 55 10.75 3.66 9.73
N TYR A 56 9.56 3.94 9.19
CA TYR A 56 9.14 3.48 7.86
C TYR A 56 9.37 4.57 6.82
N THR A 57 9.94 4.19 5.68
CA THR A 57 10.13 5.07 4.52
C THR A 57 9.37 4.54 3.31
N GLN A 58 8.73 5.43 2.55
CA GLN A 58 8.05 5.07 1.32
C GLN A 58 9.07 4.58 0.28
N ILE A 59 8.73 3.52 -0.46
CA ILE A 59 9.63 2.89 -1.45
C ILE A 59 9.11 3.02 -2.89
N ASN A 60 7.81 3.13 -3.10
CA ASN A 60 7.25 3.35 -4.44
C ASN A 60 7.38 4.84 -4.84
N PRO A 61 7.90 5.15 -6.04
CA PRO A 61 8.14 6.53 -6.48
C PRO A 61 6.84 7.31 -6.80
N SER A 62 5.75 6.58 -7.06
CA SER A 62 4.43 7.13 -7.37
C SER A 62 3.36 6.22 -6.79
N LEU A 63 2.20 6.79 -6.45
CA LEU A 63 1.02 6.04 -6.00
C LEU A 63 0.71 4.92 -7.01
N ILE A 64 0.53 3.70 -6.50
CA ILE A 64 0.12 2.55 -7.32
C ILE A 64 -1.39 2.61 -7.45
N PRO A 65 -1.96 2.90 -8.65
CA PRO A 65 -3.38 3.17 -8.76
C PRO A 65 -4.24 1.98 -8.34
N ALA A 66 -5.31 2.28 -7.63
CA ALA A 66 -6.37 1.32 -7.34
C ALA A 66 -6.97 0.79 -8.65
N GLN A 67 -7.25 -0.51 -8.66
CA GLN A 67 -7.85 -1.25 -9.78
C GLN A 67 -9.13 -1.97 -9.35
N GLY A 68 -9.39 -2.05 -8.04
CA GLY A 68 -10.61 -2.63 -7.51
C GLY A 68 -11.78 -1.65 -7.51
N SER A 69 -12.89 -2.12 -6.96
CA SER A 69 -14.15 -1.42 -6.79
C SER A 69 -14.80 -1.90 -5.48
N PRO A 70 -15.92 -1.28 -5.05
CA PRO A 70 -16.63 -1.72 -3.84
C PRO A 70 -17.11 -3.18 -3.87
N ASP A 71 -17.36 -3.73 -5.07
CA ASP A 71 -17.91 -5.08 -5.25
C ASP A 71 -16.85 -6.10 -5.72
N THR A 72 -15.68 -5.62 -6.16
CA THR A 72 -14.60 -6.46 -6.69
C THR A 72 -13.24 -5.91 -6.28
N GLY A 73 -12.43 -6.68 -5.56
CA GLY A 73 -11.06 -6.30 -5.29
C GLY A 73 -10.12 -6.48 -6.48
N ALA A 74 -8.82 -6.41 -6.22
CA ALA A 74 -7.76 -6.55 -7.20
C ALA A 74 -6.49 -7.12 -6.58
N SER A 75 -5.60 -7.62 -7.43
CA SER A 75 -4.29 -8.14 -7.04
C SER A 75 -3.18 -7.23 -7.56
N TYR A 76 -2.15 -7.06 -6.75
CA TYR A 76 -1.06 -6.14 -7.01
C TYR A 76 0.28 -6.78 -6.66
N GLU A 77 1.33 -6.30 -7.31
CA GLU A 77 2.71 -6.72 -7.08
C GLU A 77 3.65 -5.51 -7.14
N TYR A 78 4.68 -5.52 -6.28
CA TYR A 78 5.78 -4.56 -6.31
C TYR A 78 7.11 -5.24 -5.97
N ILE A 79 8.14 -4.97 -6.77
CA ILE A 79 9.48 -5.51 -6.55
C ILE A 79 10.37 -4.45 -5.89
N ASP A 80 10.73 -4.68 -4.62
CA ASP A 80 11.70 -3.88 -3.89
C ASP A 80 13.12 -4.36 -4.20
N THR A 81 13.83 -3.62 -5.05
CA THR A 81 15.24 -3.88 -5.42
C THR A 81 16.23 -3.11 -4.55
N GLY A 82 15.77 -2.28 -3.62
CA GLY A 82 16.61 -1.44 -2.76
C GLY A 82 17.04 -2.14 -1.48
N VAL A 83 17.10 -3.46 -1.46
CA VAL A 83 17.34 -4.30 -0.27
C VAL A 83 18.78 -4.79 -0.20
N VAL A 84 19.26 -5.02 1.01
CA VAL A 84 20.59 -5.62 1.26
C VAL A 84 20.44 -7.05 1.72
N LYS A 85 21.22 -7.96 1.12
CA LYS A 85 21.21 -9.39 1.49
C LYS A 85 21.51 -9.60 2.97
N GLY A 86 20.69 -10.40 3.62
CA GLY A 86 20.84 -10.74 5.05
C GLY A 86 20.24 -9.71 6.02
N VAL A 87 19.68 -8.61 5.52
CA VAL A 87 18.92 -7.64 6.32
C VAL A 87 17.45 -8.06 6.35
N THR A 88 16.83 -7.99 7.53
CA THR A 88 15.38 -8.17 7.68
C THR A 88 14.68 -6.84 7.45
N TYR A 89 13.67 -6.84 6.60
CA TYR A 89 12.82 -5.69 6.34
C TYR A 89 11.38 -5.97 6.77
N TYR A 90 10.70 -4.91 7.17
CA TYR A 90 9.28 -4.88 7.53
C TYR A 90 8.54 -3.97 6.58
N TYR A 91 7.34 -4.37 6.16
CA TYR A 91 6.58 -3.69 5.12
C TYR A 91 5.17 -3.31 5.57
N LYS A 92 4.63 -2.22 4.98
CA LYS A 92 3.25 -1.75 5.16
C LYS A 92 2.69 -1.20 3.85
N LEU A 93 1.36 -1.26 3.72
CA LEU A 93 0.54 -0.48 2.78
C LEU A 93 0.18 0.88 3.40
#